data_AF-A0A3A6DHC6-F1
#
_entry.id   AF-A0A3A6DHC6-F1
#
_cell.length_a   1.000
_cell.length_b   1.000
_cell.length_c   1.000
_cell.angle_alpha   90.00
_cell.angle_beta   90.00
_cell.angle_gamma   90.00
#
_symmetry.space_group_name_H-M   'P 1'
#
loop_
_entity.id
_entity.type
_entity.pdbx_description
1 polymer ?
#
loop_
_entity_poly.entity_id
_entity_poly.type
_entity_poly.pdbx_seq_one_letter_code
_entity_poly.pdbx_strand_id
1 'polypeptide(L)'
;MKKLLTVLFAGFLTLSCMTGNVHAEESILDYSEEISMFQDFYEHPGKYIFQDSEGNDVSAFVFQQKENFQRDAYHTTDFLMETVKSVQEETPAATTRAASKSKTWNNLKVYFQKNRYCIYSVTGTYNVSGGKITNGKAVPKIVDRKNLSYNISYIGNVISKNGKTITFSVRHIALVSSKVTVTTKHTITI
;
A
#
# COMPACT_ATOMS: atom_id res chain seq x y z
N MET A 1 63.73 -62.42 -6.03
CA MET A 1 62.96 -62.71 -4.80
C MET A 1 61.72 -61.82 -4.84
N LYS A 2 60.57 -62.30 -5.33
CA LYS A 2 59.44 -62.91 -4.60
C LYS A 2 58.76 -61.98 -3.56
N LYS A 3 57.45 -61.74 -3.80
CA LYS A 3 56.36 -61.30 -2.88
C LYS A 3 56.20 -59.78 -2.68
N LEU A 4 55.01 -59.17 -2.64
CA LEU A 4 53.62 -59.57 -2.92
C LEU A 4 52.79 -58.26 -3.01
N LEU A 5 51.78 -58.27 -3.87
CA LEU A 5 50.68 -57.32 -4.04
C LEU A 5 49.75 -57.32 -2.81
N THR A 6 49.34 -56.16 -2.27
CA THR A 6 47.94 -55.96 -1.81
C THR A 6 47.53 -54.47 -1.86
N VAL A 7 46.36 -54.29 -2.47
CA VAL A 7 45.54 -53.10 -2.69
C VAL A 7 44.95 -52.55 -1.38
N LEU A 8 44.81 -51.22 -1.26
CA LEU A 8 43.54 -50.65 -0.82
C LEU A 8 43.29 -49.28 -1.48
N PHE A 9 42.35 -49.30 -2.43
CA PHE A 9 41.61 -48.17 -2.95
C PHE A 9 40.72 -47.60 -1.84
N ALA A 10 40.91 -46.34 -1.45
CA ALA A 10 39.85 -45.51 -0.86
C ALA A 10 40.35 -44.06 -0.77
N GLY A 11 39.96 -43.25 -1.72
CA GLY A 11 40.25 -41.82 -1.74
C GLY A 11 39.56 -41.19 -2.93
N PHE A 12 38.26 -41.46 -3.03
CA PHE A 12 37.39 -40.87 -4.04
C PHE A 12 37.57 -39.34 -4.02
N LEU A 13 37.76 -38.79 -5.21
CA LEU A 13 37.53 -37.39 -5.53
C LEU A 13 36.26 -36.90 -4.85
N THR A 14 36.42 -36.01 -3.87
CA THR A 14 35.47 -34.92 -3.67
C THR A 14 36.29 -33.64 -3.55
N LEU A 15 36.56 -33.05 -4.72
CA LEU A 15 36.46 -31.59 -4.82
C LEU A 15 35.09 -31.25 -4.25
N SER A 16 35.02 -30.80 -2.99
CA SER A 16 33.88 -30.02 -2.53
C SER A 16 33.95 -28.71 -3.30
N CYS A 17 33.33 -28.74 -4.48
CA CYS A 17 32.89 -27.54 -5.15
C CYS A 17 32.21 -26.67 -4.10
N MET A 18 32.74 -25.46 -3.99
CA MET A 18 32.15 -24.38 -3.25
C MET A 18 30.68 -24.25 -3.65
N THR A 19 29.79 -24.74 -2.80
CA THR A 19 28.47 -24.17 -2.64
C THR A 19 28.45 -23.59 -1.24
N GLY A 20 29.20 -22.50 -1.07
CA GLY A 20 28.72 -21.48 -0.17
C GLY A 20 27.35 -21.11 -0.72
N ASN A 21 26.30 -21.66 -0.13
CA ASN A 21 25.03 -20.95 -0.11
C ASN A 21 25.34 -19.66 0.64
N VAL A 22 25.84 -18.68 -0.11
CA VAL A 22 25.48 -17.31 0.13
C VAL A 22 23.96 -17.37 -0.02
N HIS A 23 23.27 -17.64 1.10
CA HIS A 23 21.97 -17.04 1.29
C HIS A 23 22.25 -15.57 1.02
N ALA A 24 21.92 -15.13 -0.19
CA ALA A 24 21.71 -13.72 -0.42
C ALA A 24 20.75 -13.36 0.71
N GLU A 25 21.21 -12.53 1.64
CA GLU A 25 20.34 -11.92 2.62
C GLU A 25 19.18 -11.38 1.79
N GLU A 26 18.02 -12.05 1.84
CA GLU A 26 16.77 -11.42 1.44
C GLU A 26 16.76 -10.17 2.29
N SER A 27 16.96 -9.00 1.67
CA SER A 27 17.01 -7.77 2.43
C SER A 27 15.69 -7.71 3.18
N ILE A 28 15.75 -7.91 4.49
CA ILE A 28 14.59 -7.84 5.37
C ILE A 28 14.01 -6.46 5.10
N LEU A 29 12.83 -6.42 4.47
CA LEU A 29 12.20 -5.17 4.11
C LEU A 29 11.94 -4.42 5.41
N ASP A 30 12.43 -3.20 5.51
CA ASP A 30 12.13 -2.37 6.67
C ASP A 30 10.66 -1.98 6.62
N TYR A 31 9.90 -2.47 7.60
CA TYR A 31 8.47 -2.24 7.80
C TYR A 31 8.19 -1.38 9.04
N SER A 32 9.20 -0.72 9.61
CA SER A 32 9.04 0.05 10.85
C SER A 32 7.89 1.07 10.76
N GLU A 33 7.73 1.70 9.59
CA GLU A 33 6.66 2.66 9.33
C GLU A 33 5.28 1.99 9.21
N GLU A 34 5.17 0.89 8.46
CA GLU A 34 3.92 0.14 8.29
C GLU A 34 3.47 -0.52 9.60
N ILE A 35 4.40 -1.07 10.38
CA ILE A 35 4.14 -1.65 11.71
C ILE A 35 3.56 -0.55 12.62
N SER A 36 4.18 0.63 12.67
CA SER A 36 3.68 1.75 13.48
C SER A 36 2.28 2.18 13.04
N MET A 37 2.01 2.21 11.74
CA MET A 37 0.71 2.56 11.18
C MET A 37 -0.37 1.52 11.54
N PHE A 38 -0.09 0.22 11.40
CA PHE A 38 -1.04 -0.83 11.77
C PHE A 38 -1.28 -0.86 13.27
N GLN A 39 -0.24 -0.69 14.10
CA GLN A 39 -0.38 -0.57 15.55
C GLN A 39 -1.36 0.56 15.92
N ASP A 40 -1.15 1.75 15.35
CA ASP A 40 -2.00 2.92 15.59
C ASP A 40 -3.44 2.71 15.08
N PHE A 41 -3.63 2.01 13.95
CA PHE A 41 -4.96 1.61 13.50
C PHE A 41 -5.66 0.65 14.47
N TYR A 42 -4.94 -0.33 15.05
CA TYR A 42 -5.53 -1.28 15.99
C TYR A 42 -5.91 -0.65 17.33
N GLU A 43 -5.26 0.46 17.69
CA GLU A 43 -5.60 1.32 18.82
C GLU A 43 -6.76 2.29 18.47
N HIS A 44 -6.80 2.78 17.23
CA HIS A 44 -7.75 3.77 16.73
C HIS A 44 -8.40 3.34 15.39
N PRO A 45 -9.36 2.39 15.39
CA PRO A 45 -9.87 1.74 14.17
C PRO A 45 -10.67 2.62 13.20
N GLY A 46 -10.81 3.92 13.48
CA GLY A 46 -11.39 4.92 12.57
C GLY A 46 -10.39 5.92 11.98
N LYS A 47 -9.10 5.83 12.35
CA LYS A 47 -8.08 6.79 11.93
C LYS A 47 -7.61 6.57 10.49
N TYR A 48 -7.65 5.34 10.00
CA TYR A 48 -7.15 4.97 8.68
C TYR A 48 -8.21 4.28 7.85
N ILE A 49 -8.20 4.56 6.54
CA ILE A 49 -8.88 3.78 5.51
C ILE A 49 -7.81 3.11 4.66
N PHE A 50 -7.83 1.78 4.65
CA PHE A 50 -6.96 0.97 3.81
C PHE A 50 -7.67 0.57 2.53
N GLN A 51 -6.97 0.63 1.40
CA GLN A 51 -7.51 0.23 0.10
C GLN A 51 -6.63 -0.79 -0.61
N ASP A 52 -7.27 -1.69 -1.36
CA ASP A 52 -6.59 -2.59 -2.29
C ASP A 52 -6.17 -1.89 -3.60
N SER A 53 -5.66 -2.66 -4.56
CA SER A 53 -5.21 -2.15 -5.86
C SER A 53 -6.31 -1.51 -6.73
N GLU A 54 -7.58 -1.80 -6.45
CA GLU A 54 -8.75 -1.29 -7.16
C GLU A 54 -9.45 -0.14 -6.40
N GLY A 55 -8.93 0.20 -5.23
CA GLY A 55 -9.46 1.25 -4.37
C GLY A 55 -10.64 0.78 -3.52
N ASN A 56 -10.84 -0.52 -3.35
CA ASN A 56 -11.88 -1.05 -2.44
C ASN A 56 -11.40 -0.95 -1.00
N ASP A 57 -12.30 -0.61 -0.07
CA ASP A 57 -11.98 -0.52 1.35
C ASP A 57 -11.75 -1.92 1.94
N VAL A 58 -10.55 -2.14 2.47
CA VAL A 58 -10.11 -3.41 3.10
C VAL A 58 -9.83 -3.23 4.60
N SER A 59 -10.28 -2.14 5.21
CA SER A 59 -10.00 -1.84 6.62
C SER A 59 -10.56 -2.90 7.56
N ALA A 60 -11.72 -3.49 7.25
CA ALA A 60 -12.28 -4.61 8.01
C ALA A 60 -11.39 -5.87 7.95
N PHE A 61 -10.80 -6.17 6.79
CA PHE A 61 -9.85 -7.27 6.63
C PHE A 61 -8.57 -7.02 7.44
N VAL A 62 -8.03 -5.80 7.41
CA VAL A 62 -6.86 -5.42 8.23
C VAL A 62 -7.19 -5.58 9.72
N PHE A 63 -8.38 -5.14 10.15
CA PHE A 63 -8.81 -5.22 11.55
C PHE A 63 -8.89 -6.67 12.06
N GLN A 64 -9.32 -7.61 11.22
CA GLN A 64 -9.37 -9.04 11.56
C GLN A 64 -7.99 -9.66 11.85
N GLN A 65 -6.89 -9.03 11.41
CA GLN A 65 -5.53 -9.53 11.65
C GLN A 65 -4.93 -9.06 12.98
N LYS A 66 -5.68 -8.34 13.83
CA LYS A 66 -5.17 -7.76 15.09
C LYS A 66 -4.48 -8.77 16.00
N GLU A 67 -5.08 -9.94 16.22
CA GLU A 67 -4.50 -10.97 17.09
C GLU A 67 -3.22 -11.56 16.51
N ASN A 68 -3.17 -11.75 15.18
CA ASN A 68 -1.97 -12.23 14.50
C ASN A 68 -0.84 -11.19 14.59
N PHE A 69 -1.18 -9.91 14.40
CA PHE A 69 -0.23 -8.80 14.52
C PHE A 69 0.36 -8.68 15.93
N GLN A 70 -0.44 -8.90 16.98
CA GLN A 70 0.04 -8.88 18.36
C GLN A 70 1.02 -10.02 18.67
N ARG A 71 0.88 -11.17 17.99
CA ARG A 71 1.79 -12.31 18.14
C ARG A 71 3.07 -12.12 17.32
N ASP A 72 2.93 -11.61 16.10
CA ASP A 72 4.02 -11.40 15.16
C ASP A 72 3.71 -10.22 14.23
N ALA A 73 4.16 -9.03 14.64
CA ALA A 73 3.90 -7.79 13.91
C ALA A 73 4.56 -7.77 12.53
N TYR A 74 5.78 -8.31 12.42
CA TYR A 74 6.54 -8.25 11.17
C TYR A 74 5.92 -9.14 10.09
N HIS A 75 5.69 -10.43 10.38
CA HIS A 75 5.11 -11.34 9.39
C HIS A 75 3.67 -10.96 9.03
N THR A 76 2.90 -10.49 10.01
CA THR A 76 1.53 -10.01 9.73
C THR A 76 1.56 -8.75 8.86
N THR A 77 2.51 -7.84 9.07
CA THR A 77 2.69 -6.66 8.20
C THR A 77 3.07 -7.06 6.78
N ASP A 78 4.03 -7.96 6.59
CA ASP A 78 4.41 -8.46 5.27
C ASP A 78 3.20 -9.03 4.52
N PHE A 79 2.39 -9.84 5.21
CA PHE A 79 1.14 -10.39 4.68
C PHE A 79 0.12 -9.32 4.32
N LEU A 80 -0.11 -8.34 5.20
CA LEU A 80 -1.07 -7.26 4.95
C LEU A 80 -0.67 -6.38 3.75
N MET A 81 0.63 -6.14 3.57
CA MET A 81 1.16 -5.32 2.48
C MET A 81 1.09 -5.98 1.09
N GLU A 82 0.77 -7.27 1.02
CA GLU A 82 0.35 -7.91 -0.23
C GLU A 82 -0.98 -7.36 -0.74
N THR A 83 -1.91 -7.03 0.17
CA THR A 83 -3.25 -6.54 -0.15
C THR A 83 -3.34 -5.01 -0.11
N VAL A 84 -2.80 -4.37 0.92
CA VAL A 84 -2.89 -2.92 1.12
C VAL A 84 -2.04 -2.19 0.07
N LYS A 85 -2.70 -1.38 -0.77
CA LYS A 85 -2.03 -0.55 -1.80
C LYS A 85 -2.22 0.94 -1.61
N SER A 86 -3.14 1.37 -0.76
CA SER A 86 -3.27 2.78 -0.41
C SER A 86 -3.75 2.96 1.02
N VAL A 87 -3.27 4.03 1.66
CA VAL A 87 -3.61 4.40 3.03
C VAL A 87 -4.07 5.85 3.04
N GLN A 88 -5.24 6.08 3.63
CA GLN A 88 -5.78 7.42 3.88
C GLN A 88 -5.93 7.61 5.38
N GLU A 89 -5.18 8.55 5.94
CA GLU A 89 -5.40 8.99 7.32
C GLU A 89 -6.60 9.95 7.31
N GLU A 90 -7.70 9.55 7.95
CA GLU A 90 -8.84 10.43 8.18
C GLU A 90 -8.49 11.37 9.34
N THR A 91 -8.02 12.57 8.99
CA THR A 91 -8.00 13.67 9.97
C THR A 91 -9.43 14.02 10.40
N PRO A 92 -9.68 14.26 11.70
CA PRO A 92 -10.94 14.81 12.19
C PRO A 92 -11.34 16.02 11.34
N ALA A 93 -12.60 16.05 10.91
CA ALA A 93 -13.09 17.00 9.92
C ALA A 93 -12.64 18.44 10.23
N ALA A 94 -11.73 18.98 9.42
CA ALA A 94 -11.48 20.42 9.40
C ALA A 94 -12.80 21.10 9.00
N THR A 95 -13.22 22.06 9.81
CA THR A 95 -14.41 22.89 9.65
C THR A 95 -14.60 23.30 8.19
N THR A 96 -15.60 22.72 7.53
CA THR A 96 -16.00 23.08 6.17
C THR A 96 -16.40 24.55 6.16
N ARG A 97 -15.54 25.43 5.63
CA ARG A 97 -15.92 26.82 5.35
C ARG A 97 -17.07 26.80 4.34
N ALA A 98 -18.19 27.42 4.71
CA ALA A 98 -19.49 27.38 4.05
C ALA A 98 -19.53 27.84 2.57
N ALA A 99 -18.42 28.31 2.00
CA ALA A 99 -18.34 28.80 0.63
C ALA A 99 -17.63 27.84 -0.35
N SER A 100 -16.87 26.85 0.11
CA SER A 100 -16.12 25.92 -0.75
C SER A 100 -16.46 24.46 -0.43
N LYS A 101 -17.28 23.85 -1.29
CA LYS A 101 -17.63 22.42 -1.30
C LYS A 101 -16.43 21.59 -1.79
N SER A 102 -15.39 21.50 -0.95
CA SER A 102 -14.16 20.79 -1.27
C SER A 102 -13.58 20.07 -0.06
N LYS A 103 -12.97 18.91 -0.28
CA LYS A 103 -12.15 18.19 0.71
C LYS A 103 -10.78 17.93 0.08
N THR A 104 -9.72 18.19 0.84
CA THR A 104 -8.35 17.82 0.46
C THR A 104 -7.90 16.68 1.36
N TRP A 105 -7.40 15.62 0.75
CA TRP A 105 -6.68 14.55 1.42
C TRP A 105 -5.19 14.73 1.13
N ASN A 106 -4.39 14.91 2.18
CA ASN A 106 -2.96 15.19 2.07
C ASN A 106 -2.14 14.00 2.56
N ASN A 107 -0.87 13.93 2.14
CA ASN A 107 0.11 12.95 2.59
C ASN A 107 -0.35 11.49 2.45
N LEU A 108 -1.12 11.21 1.41
CA LEU A 108 -1.62 9.87 1.11
C LEU A 108 -0.51 9.01 0.55
N LYS A 109 -0.41 7.77 1.04
CA LYS A 109 0.56 6.79 0.55
C LYS A 109 -0.10 5.84 -0.43
N VAL A 110 0.57 5.59 -1.56
CA VAL A 110 0.21 4.54 -2.51
C VAL A 110 1.40 3.61 -2.72
N TYR A 111 1.21 2.33 -2.42
CA TYR A 111 2.23 1.30 -2.42
C TYR A 111 2.22 0.53 -3.75
N PHE A 112 3.40 0.37 -4.34
CA PHE A 112 3.59 -0.37 -5.60
C PHE A 112 4.32 -1.69 -5.40
N GLN A 113 5.04 -1.84 -4.30
CA GLN A 113 5.70 -3.08 -3.88
C GLN A 113 5.97 -3.02 -2.39
N LYS A 114 5.19 -3.74 -1.56
CA LYS A 114 5.39 -3.85 -0.11
C LYS A 114 5.67 -2.49 0.55
N ASN A 115 6.90 -2.18 0.96
CA ASN A 115 7.30 -0.91 1.60
C ASN A 115 7.68 0.22 0.62
N ARG A 116 7.58 0.02 -0.70
CA ARG A 116 7.87 1.03 -1.72
C ARG A 116 6.60 1.76 -2.12
N TYR A 117 6.52 3.04 -1.78
CA TYR A 117 5.36 3.88 -2.03
C TYR A 117 5.74 5.25 -2.62
N CYS A 118 4.73 5.94 -3.15
CA CYS A 118 4.78 7.37 -3.43
C CYS A 118 3.81 8.10 -2.52
N ILE A 119 4.04 9.40 -2.32
CA ILE A 119 3.16 10.28 -1.57
C ILE A 119 2.43 11.20 -2.53
N TYR A 120 1.12 11.33 -2.35
CA TYR A 120 0.30 12.23 -3.14
C TYR A 120 -0.72 12.96 -2.27
N SER A 121 -1.34 13.98 -2.84
CA SER A 121 -2.54 14.60 -2.30
C SER A 121 -3.61 14.67 -3.37
N VAL A 122 -4.86 14.84 -2.95
CA VAL A 122 -5.97 15.02 -3.88
C VAL A 122 -6.97 16.00 -3.28
N THR A 123 -7.42 16.94 -4.10
CA THR A 123 -8.49 17.87 -3.72
C THR A 123 -9.73 17.56 -4.54
N GLY A 124 -10.76 17.04 -3.87
CA GLY A 124 -12.09 16.85 -4.44
C GLY A 124 -12.92 18.11 -4.29
N THR A 125 -13.63 18.50 -5.34
CA THR A 125 -14.57 19.62 -5.37
C THR A 125 -15.92 19.12 -5.89
N TYR A 126 -17.02 19.63 -5.35
CA TYR A 126 -18.36 19.18 -5.74
C TYR A 126 -19.38 20.32 -5.72
N ASN A 127 -20.46 20.15 -6.50
CA ASN A 127 -21.60 21.07 -6.54
C ASN A 127 -22.79 20.42 -5.84
N VAL A 128 -23.60 21.24 -5.18
CA VAL A 128 -24.87 20.78 -4.54
C VAL A 128 -25.99 21.69 -4.99
N SER A 129 -27.09 21.08 -5.44
CA SER A 129 -28.37 21.72 -5.78
C SER A 129 -29.51 20.88 -5.20
N GLY A 130 -30.54 21.52 -4.64
CA GLY A 130 -31.67 20.82 -4.02
C GLY A 130 -31.27 19.82 -2.93
N GLY A 131 -30.20 20.11 -2.18
CA GLY A 131 -29.67 19.22 -1.13
C GLY A 131 -28.97 17.95 -1.63
N LYS A 132 -28.69 17.85 -2.94
CA LYS A 132 -28.01 16.71 -3.57
C LYS A 132 -26.75 17.17 -4.30
N ILE A 133 -25.70 16.36 -4.23
CA ILE A 133 -24.51 16.47 -5.06
C ILE A 133 -24.91 16.21 -6.51
N THR A 134 -24.54 17.13 -7.41
CA THR A 134 -24.90 17.05 -8.84
C THR A 134 -23.72 16.80 -9.75
N ASN A 135 -22.51 17.22 -9.35
CA ASN A 135 -21.26 16.99 -10.07
C ASN A 135 -20.07 17.19 -9.14
N GLY A 136 -18.88 16.75 -9.56
CA GLY A 136 -17.61 17.09 -8.93
C GLY A 136 -16.40 16.75 -9.80
N LYS A 137 -15.23 17.17 -9.35
CA LYS A 137 -13.95 16.76 -9.94
C LYS A 137 -12.88 16.67 -8.86
N ALA A 138 -11.87 15.86 -9.08
CA ALA A 138 -10.70 15.80 -8.22
C ALA A 138 -9.44 16.22 -8.96
N VAL A 139 -8.54 16.88 -8.24
CA VAL A 139 -7.22 17.26 -8.74
C VAL A 139 -6.17 16.55 -7.88
N PRO A 140 -5.56 15.47 -8.40
CA PRO A 140 -4.47 14.80 -7.71
C PRO A 140 -3.15 15.53 -7.95
N LYS A 141 -2.27 15.56 -6.95
CA LYS A 141 -0.94 16.17 -7.00
C LYS A 141 0.09 15.22 -6.40
N ILE A 142 1.21 15.05 -7.10
CA ILE A 142 2.36 14.31 -6.57
C ILE A 142 3.03 15.16 -5.49
N VAL A 143 3.24 14.58 -4.32
CA VAL A 143 3.96 15.21 -3.20
C VAL A 143 5.40 14.72 -3.18
N ASP A 144 5.60 13.40 -3.21
CA ASP A 144 6.92 12.78 -3.24
C ASP A 144 6.87 11.51 -4.09
N ARG A 145 7.85 11.34 -4.99
CA ARG A 145 7.96 10.17 -5.86
C ARG A 145 8.87 9.07 -5.29
N LYS A 146 9.60 9.33 -4.19
CA LYS A 146 10.56 8.39 -3.57
C LYS A 146 11.49 7.71 -4.61
N ASN A 147 11.98 8.49 -5.57
CA ASN A 147 12.82 8.04 -6.69
C ASN A 147 12.17 7.02 -7.67
N LEU A 148 10.84 6.94 -7.71
CA LEU A 148 10.10 6.14 -8.68
C LEU A 148 9.66 7.00 -9.88
N SER A 149 9.61 6.38 -11.06
CA SER A 149 8.92 6.97 -12.21
C SER A 149 7.42 6.80 -12.00
N TYR A 150 6.77 7.86 -11.54
CA TYR A 150 5.39 7.85 -11.04
C TYR A 150 4.53 8.92 -11.71
N ASN A 151 3.36 8.51 -12.18
CA ASN A 151 2.32 9.36 -12.74
C ASN A 151 0.98 9.13 -12.04
N ILE A 152 0.19 10.20 -11.93
CA ILE A 152 -1.16 10.18 -11.38
C ILE A 152 -2.13 10.94 -12.26
N SER A 153 -3.38 10.45 -12.32
CA SER A 153 -4.43 11.10 -13.09
C SER A 153 -5.80 10.85 -12.47
N TYR A 154 -6.64 11.87 -12.44
CA TYR A 154 -8.06 11.72 -12.15
C TYR A 154 -8.75 10.97 -13.29
N ILE A 155 -9.57 9.96 -12.96
CA ILE A 155 -10.25 9.14 -13.98
C ILE A 155 -11.78 9.27 -13.98
N GLY A 156 -12.38 9.80 -12.90
CA GLY A 156 -13.82 10.00 -12.86
C GLY A 156 -14.40 10.07 -11.45
N ASN A 157 -15.69 10.36 -11.35
CA ASN A 157 -16.45 10.30 -10.11
C ASN A 157 -17.68 9.38 -10.26
N VAL A 158 -18.24 8.97 -9.13
CA VAL A 158 -19.56 8.34 -9.04
C VAL A 158 -20.34 9.05 -7.94
N ILE A 159 -21.59 9.41 -8.24
CA ILE A 159 -22.54 9.96 -7.28
C ILE A 159 -23.51 8.85 -6.89
N SER A 160 -23.69 8.62 -5.59
CA SER A 160 -24.52 7.55 -5.05
C SER A 160 -25.38 8.04 -3.88
N LYS A 161 -26.15 7.12 -3.27
CA LYS A 161 -27.03 7.39 -2.11
C LYS A 161 -27.95 8.60 -2.35
N ASN A 162 -28.67 8.61 -3.49
CA ASN A 162 -29.58 9.69 -3.88
C ASN A 162 -28.92 11.09 -3.94
N GLY A 163 -27.64 11.15 -4.31
CA GLY A 163 -26.89 12.40 -4.38
C GLY A 163 -26.29 12.83 -3.04
N LYS A 164 -26.18 11.95 -2.06
CA LYS A 164 -25.56 12.29 -0.77
C LYS A 164 -24.08 11.95 -0.69
N THR A 165 -23.59 11.08 -1.57
CA THR A 165 -22.20 10.66 -1.58
C THR A 165 -21.61 10.84 -2.98
N ILE A 166 -20.38 11.38 -3.04
CA ILE A 166 -19.56 11.38 -4.25
C ILE A 166 -18.23 10.70 -3.96
N THR A 167 -17.82 9.79 -4.84
CA THR A 167 -16.54 9.10 -4.76
C THR A 167 -15.72 9.44 -5.99
N PHE A 168 -14.52 9.98 -5.78
CA PHE A 168 -13.54 10.29 -6.83
C PHE A 168 -12.55 9.15 -6.99
N SER A 169 -12.31 8.72 -8.22
CA SER A 169 -11.30 7.71 -8.53
C SER A 169 -10.05 8.35 -9.13
N VAL A 170 -8.88 7.97 -8.60
CA VAL A 170 -7.57 8.42 -9.09
C VAL A 170 -6.76 7.19 -9.49
N ARG A 171 -6.13 7.26 -10.66
CA ARG A 171 -5.23 6.22 -11.17
C ARG A 171 -3.79 6.61 -10.91
N HIS A 172 -3.02 5.63 -10.46
CA HIS A 172 -1.60 5.71 -10.12
C HIS A 172 -0.83 4.72 -10.98
N ILE A 173 0.23 5.16 -11.64
CA ILE A 173 1.08 4.31 -12.46
C ILE A 173 2.52 4.53 -12.05
N ALA A 174 3.20 3.48 -11.61
CA ALA A 174 4.63 3.51 -11.32
C ALA A 174 5.38 2.48 -12.17
N LEU A 175 6.60 2.85 -12.60
CA LEU A 175 7.58 1.91 -13.11
C LEU A 175 8.51 1.54 -11.97
N VAL A 176 8.40 0.30 -11.52
CA VAL A 176 9.31 -0.30 -10.53
C VAL A 176 10.23 -1.25 -11.32
N SER A 177 10.12 -2.56 -11.11
CA SER A 177 10.63 -3.60 -12.02
C SER A 177 9.69 -3.85 -13.21
N SER A 178 8.39 -3.55 -13.06
CA SER A 178 7.39 -3.57 -14.11
C SER A 178 6.41 -2.40 -13.94
N LYS A 179 5.54 -2.19 -14.92
CA LYS A 179 4.46 -1.20 -14.82
C LYS A 179 3.39 -1.71 -13.85
N VAL A 180 3.25 -1.03 -12.72
CA VAL A 180 2.20 -1.31 -11.73
C VAL A 180 1.16 -0.20 -11.81
N THR A 181 -0.12 -0.58 -11.81
CA THR A 181 -1.25 0.35 -11.77
C THR A 181 -2.06 0.12 -10.51
N VAL A 182 -2.34 1.19 -9.78
CA VAL A 182 -3.22 1.19 -8.59
C VAL A 182 -4.30 2.24 -8.79
N THR A 183 -5.51 1.96 -8.32
CA THR A 183 -6.60 2.93 -8.25
C THR A 183 -6.90 3.25 -6.79
N THR A 184 -7.08 4.52 -6.45
CA THR A 184 -7.56 4.94 -5.13
C THR A 184 -8.92 5.62 -5.26
N LYS A 185 -9.72 5.52 -4.20
CA LYS A 185 -11.07 6.12 -4.15
C LYS A 185 -11.19 7.06 -2.97
N HIS A 186 -11.71 8.27 -3.20
CA HIS A 186 -11.84 9.32 -2.17
C HIS A 186 -13.28 9.79 -2.08
N THR A 187 -13.88 9.69 -0.90
CA THR A 187 -15.33 9.84 -0.73
C THR A 187 -15.70 11.05 0.13
N ILE A 188 -16.68 11.82 -0.33
CA ILE A 188 -17.33 12.88 0.43
C ILE A 188 -18.80 12.52 0.60
N THR A 189 -19.33 12.67 1.81
CA THR A 189 -20.76 12.54 2.12
C THR A 189 -21.26 13.85 2.75
N ILE A 190 -22.45 14.29 2.35
CA ILE A 190 -23.16 15.48 2.87
C ILE A 190 -24.50 15.14 3.53
#